data_AF-A0A2N1RFC6-F1
#
_entry.id   AF-A0A2N1RFC6-F1
#
_cell.length_a   1.000
_cell.length_b   1.000
_cell.length_c   1.000
_cell.angle_alpha   90.00
_cell.angle_beta   90.00
_cell.angle_gamma   90.00
#
_symmetry.space_group_name_H-M   'P 1'
#
loop_
_entity.id
_entity.type
_entity.pdbx_description
1 polymer ?
#
loop_
_entity_poly.entity_id
_entity_poly.type
_entity_poly.pdbx_seq_one_letter_code
_entity_poly.pdbx_strand_id
1 'polypeptide(L)'
;MIRRIALILIALLLVSCTLDIRDEDGFRLFYSAGWSPEDYVVQSHDGYVVNEKIYHEAIFTESVVVENVLLRPISVRVWRGNLRRWLTVEPLDSIILEPSLLEE
;
A
#
# COMPACT_ATOMS: atom_id res chain seq x y z
N MET A 1 -10.34 -11.74 41.09
CA MET A 1 -11.11 -11.76 39.83
C MET A 1 -10.65 -10.64 38.88
N ILE A 2 -10.60 -9.38 39.33
CA ILE A 2 -10.12 -8.19 38.57
C ILE A 2 -8.71 -8.37 37.96
N ARG A 3 -7.74 -8.94 38.70
CA ARG A 3 -6.39 -9.21 38.17
C ARG A 3 -6.37 -10.14 36.95
N ARG A 4 -7.28 -11.11 36.88
CA ARG A 4 -7.36 -12.04 35.73
C ARG A 4 -7.98 -11.34 34.51
N ILE A 5 -9.00 -10.52 34.73
CA ILE A 5 -9.63 -9.72 33.66
C ILE A 5 -8.65 -8.69 33.09
N ALA A 6 -7.88 -8.02 33.95
CA ALA A 6 -6.86 -7.06 33.52
C ALA A 6 -5.74 -7.74 32.70
N LEU A 7 -5.28 -8.92 33.11
CA LEU A 7 -4.30 -9.70 32.34
C LEU A 7 -4.85 -10.14 30.99
N ILE A 8 -6.12 -10.55 30.92
CA ILE A 8 -6.79 -10.91 29.65
C ILE A 8 -6.92 -9.69 28.73
N LEU A 9 -7.30 -8.53 29.27
CA LEU A 9 -7.37 -7.27 28.51
C LEU A 9 -6.00 -6.84 27.97
N ILE A 10 -4.95 -6.93 28.78
CA ILE A 10 -3.58 -6.62 28.35
C ILE A 10 -3.13 -7.61 27.28
N ALA A 11 -3.40 -8.91 27.45
CA ALA A 11 -3.09 -9.92 26.43
C ALA A 11 -3.84 -9.67 25.12
N LEU A 12 -5.13 -9.31 25.18
CA LEU A 12 -5.92 -8.97 23.99
C LEU A 12 -5.40 -7.69 23.31
N LEU A 13 -5.01 -6.67 24.08
CA LEU A 13 -4.38 -5.45 23.57
C LEU A 13 -3.04 -5.75 22.87
N LEU A 14 -2.20 -6.58 23.48
CA LEU A 14 -0.91 -6.96 22.91
C LEU A 14 -1.07 -7.75 21.60
N VAL A 15 -2.04 -8.67 21.53
CA VAL A 15 -2.34 -9.42 20.29
C VAL A 15 -2.91 -8.48 19.21
N SER A 16 -3.75 -7.51 19.58
CA SER A 16 -4.32 -6.55 18.64
C SER A 16 -3.26 -5.64 17.99
N CYS A 17 -2.17 -5.35 18.68
CA CYS A 17 -1.07 -4.53 18.13
C CYS A 17 -0.14 -5.32 17.18
N THR A 18 -0.26 -6.65 17.13
CA THR A 18 0.61 -7.52 16.30
C THR A 18 -0.08 -8.12 15.06
N LEU A 19 -1.34 -7.75 14.79
CA LEU A 19 -2.04 -8.24 13.60
C LEU A 19 -1.54 -7.50 12.34
N ASP A 20 -0.50 -8.05 11.71
CA ASP A 20 -0.12 -7.74 10.32
C ASP A 20 -1.01 -8.59 9.39
N ILE A 21 -2.15 -8.03 8.99
CA ILE A 21 -3.07 -8.71 8.06
C ILE A 21 -2.62 -8.41 6.64
N ARG A 22 -2.39 -9.48 5.88
CA ARG A 22 -2.00 -9.42 4.48
C ARG A 22 -3.05 -10.06 3.59
N ASP A 23 -3.10 -9.62 2.34
CA ASP A 23 -3.93 -10.26 1.32
C ASP A 23 -3.22 -11.46 0.68
N GLU A 24 -3.88 -12.06 -0.31
CA GLU A 24 -3.38 -13.21 -1.08
C GLU A 24 -2.08 -12.91 -1.84
N ASP A 25 -1.85 -11.64 -2.21
CA ASP A 25 -0.62 -11.17 -2.84
C ASP A 25 0.49 -10.88 -1.80
N GLY A 26 0.18 -10.91 -0.50
CA GLY A 26 1.13 -10.69 0.59
C GLY A 26 1.37 -9.21 0.93
N PHE A 27 0.56 -8.30 0.41
CA PHE A 27 0.58 -6.88 0.77
C PHE A 27 -0.26 -6.62 2.02
N ARG A 28 0.06 -5.55 2.75
CA ARG A 28 -0.71 -5.19 3.93
C ARG A 28 -2.10 -4.70 3.52
N LEU A 29 -3.13 -5.28 4.15
CA LEU A 29 -4.53 -4.91 3.91
C LEU A 29 -4.94 -3.65 4.67
N PHE A 30 -4.37 -3.48 5.85
CA PHE A 30 -4.64 -2.35 6.72
C PHE A 30 -3.32 -1.64 7.00
N TYR A 31 -3.08 -0.53 6.30
CA TYR A 31 -2.28 0.51 6.90
C TYR A 31 -2.98 0.87 8.21
N SER A 32 -2.34 0.55 9.32
CA SER A 32 -2.94 0.40 10.65
C SER A 32 -3.55 1.69 11.24
N ALA A 33 -3.64 2.78 10.46
CA ALA A 33 -4.36 4.00 10.80
C ALA A 33 -4.69 4.82 9.53
N GLY A 34 -5.91 4.72 9.01
CA GLY A 34 -6.57 5.79 8.25
C GLY A 34 -5.91 6.24 6.94
N TRP A 35 -6.07 5.46 5.87
CA TRP A 35 -5.96 6.01 4.52
C TRP A 35 -7.32 6.58 4.09
N SER A 36 -7.32 7.73 3.44
CA SER A 36 -8.52 8.34 2.88
C SER A 36 -8.92 7.64 1.58
N PRO A 37 -10.22 7.51 1.25
CA PRO A 37 -10.64 7.06 -0.09
C PRO A 37 -10.07 7.90 -1.23
N GLU A 38 -9.63 9.12 -0.95
CA GLU A 38 -9.00 10.01 -1.93
C GLU A 38 -7.50 9.76 -2.13
N ASP A 39 -6.86 9.00 -1.24
CA ASP A 39 -5.44 8.73 -1.31
C ASP A 39 -5.15 7.57 -2.27
N TYR A 40 -3.98 7.64 -2.90
CA TYR A 40 -3.43 6.55 -3.70
C TYR A 40 -2.70 5.57 -2.79
N VAL A 41 -3.09 4.31 -2.81
CA VAL A 41 -2.30 3.22 -2.22
C VAL A 41 -1.57 2.51 -3.35
N VAL A 42 -0.24 2.48 -3.27
CA VAL A 42 0.62 2.01 -4.38
C VAL A 42 1.57 0.94 -3.85
N GLN A 43 1.53 -0.24 -4.49
CA GLN A 43 2.18 -1.43 -3.96
C GLN A 43 2.87 -2.22 -5.08
N SER A 44 4.09 -2.67 -4.86
CA SER A 44 4.85 -3.49 -5.82
C SER A 44 5.84 -4.41 -5.11
N HIS A 45 5.95 -5.66 -5.59
CA HIS A 45 6.97 -6.59 -5.12
C HIS A 45 8.37 -6.20 -5.61
N ASP A 46 8.46 -5.63 -6.79
CA ASP A 46 9.73 -5.22 -7.40
C ASP A 46 10.25 -3.90 -6.84
N GLY A 47 9.34 -3.10 -6.28
CA GLY A 47 9.62 -1.75 -5.82
C GLY A 47 9.53 -0.74 -6.96
N TYR A 48 9.31 0.52 -6.59
CA TYR A 48 9.19 1.65 -7.51
C TYR A 48 9.78 2.91 -6.86
N VAL A 49 10.10 3.92 -7.66
CA VAL A 49 10.64 5.19 -7.17
C VAL A 49 9.58 6.28 -7.24
N VAL A 50 9.51 7.09 -6.19
CA VAL A 50 8.76 8.36 -6.16
C VAL A 50 9.62 9.38 -5.46
N ASN A 51 9.83 10.56 -6.05
CA ASN A 51 10.63 11.64 -5.46
C ASN A 51 11.99 11.13 -4.94
N GLU A 52 12.72 10.38 -5.77
CA GLU A 52 14.05 9.80 -5.50
C GLU A 52 14.09 8.75 -4.36
N LYS A 53 12.94 8.33 -3.83
CA LYS A 53 12.85 7.31 -2.79
C LYS A 53 12.23 6.03 -3.33
N ILE A 54 12.80 4.90 -2.93
CA ILE A 54 12.29 3.57 -3.28
C ILE A 54 11.21 3.17 -2.29
N TYR A 55 10.08 2.71 -2.83
CA TYR A 55 8.94 2.19 -2.08
C TYR A 55 8.55 0.81 -2.61
N HIS A 56 8.10 -0.05 -1.70
CA HIS A 56 7.36 -1.27 -2.04
C HIS A 56 5.87 -1.12 -1.72
N GLU A 57 5.55 -0.24 -0.78
CA GLU A 57 4.21 0.04 -0.31
C GLU A 57 4.18 1.49 0.20
N ALA A 58 3.33 2.34 -0.35
CA ALA A 58 3.15 3.71 0.13
C ALA A 58 1.73 4.22 -0.11
N ILE A 59 1.36 5.24 0.67
CA ILE A 59 0.15 6.02 0.49
C ILE A 59 0.56 7.42 0.04
N PHE A 60 -0.08 7.95 -0.99
CA PHE A 60 0.12 9.30 -1.49
C PHE A 60 -1.20 10.06 -1.49
N THR A 61 -1.21 11.22 -0.84
CA THR A 61 -2.41 12.10 -0.74
C THR A 61 -2.60 12.98 -1.97
N GLU A 62 -1.64 12.94 -2.91
CA GLU A 62 -1.61 13.74 -4.13
C GLU A 62 -1.16 12.87 -5.31
N SER A 63 -1.37 13.38 -6.53
CA SER A 63 -0.86 12.74 -7.74
C SER A 63 0.67 12.75 -7.72
N VAL A 64 1.27 11.58 -7.87
CA VAL A 64 2.73 11.40 -7.87
C VAL A 64 3.18 10.66 -9.12
N VAL A 65 4.44 10.84 -9.49
CA VAL A 65 5.09 10.09 -10.57
C VAL A 65 5.70 8.83 -9.98
N VAL A 66 5.24 7.67 -10.44
CA VAL A 66 5.80 6.35 -10.12
C VAL A 66 6.77 5.97 -11.22
N GLU A 67 8.04 5.81 -10.86
CA GLU A 67 9.13 5.56 -11.77
C GLU A 67 9.65 4.13 -11.64
N ASN A 68 9.89 3.49 -12.78
CA ASN A 68 10.60 2.23 -12.85
C ASN A 68 12.06 2.48 -13.24
N VAL A 69 12.97 2.38 -12.29
CA VAL A 69 14.41 2.53 -12.54
C VAL A 69 15.10 1.21 -12.94
N LEU A 70 14.35 0.12 -13.09
CA LEU A 70 14.88 -1.19 -13.48
C LEU A 70 14.89 -1.36 -15.00
N LEU A 71 15.78 -2.24 -15.48
CA LEU A 71 15.88 -2.65 -16.89
C LEU A 71 14.84 -3.72 -17.29
N ARG A 72 13.78 -3.90 -16.49
CA ARG A 72 12.69 -4.84 -16.74
C ARG A 72 11.36 -4.19 -16.35
N PRO A 73 10.22 -4.61 -16.94
CA PRO A 73 8.92 -4.13 -16.51
C PRO A 73 8.66 -4.46 -15.04
N ILE A 74 7.94 -3.59 -14.35
CA ILE A 74 7.44 -3.82 -13.00
C ILE A 74 5.92 -3.75 -12.98
N SER A 75 5.31 -4.56 -12.12
CA SER A 75 3.87 -4.49 -11.85
C SER A 75 3.62 -3.70 -10.57
N VAL A 76 2.78 -2.69 -10.68
CA VAL A 76 2.38 -1.82 -9.56
C VAL A 76 0.87 -1.92 -9.38
N ARG A 77 0.43 -2.29 -8.19
CA ARG A 77 -0.96 -2.30 -7.79
C ARG A 77 -1.32 -0.94 -7.23
N VAL A 78 -2.33 -0.31 -7.79
CA VAL A 78 -2.82 1.01 -7.38
C VAL A 78 -4.27 0.90 -6.92
N TRP A 79 -4.57 1.49 -5.77
CA TRP A 79 -5.93 1.65 -5.26
C TRP A 79 -6.22 3.13 -5.03
N ARG A 80 -7.45 3.54 -5.30
CA ARG A 80 -8.01 4.82 -4.85
C ARG A 80 -9.51 4.62 -4.62
N GLY A 81 -9.96 4.80 -3.38
CA GLY A 81 -11.31 4.48 -2.96
C GLY A 81 -11.68 3.02 -3.26
N ASN A 82 -12.66 2.81 -4.13
CA ASN A 82 -13.08 1.48 -4.58
C ASN A 82 -12.45 1.03 -5.90
N LEU A 83 -11.67 1.91 -6.55
CA LEU A 83 -11.00 1.59 -7.80
C LEU A 83 -9.67 0.90 -7.48
N ARG A 84 -9.43 -0.24 -8.14
CA ARG A 84 -8.21 -1.02 -8.00
C ARG A 84 -7.74 -1.50 -9.36
N ARG A 85 -6.47 -1.27 -9.68
CA ARG A 85 -5.87 -1.73 -10.93
C ARG A 85 -4.42 -2.14 -10.75
N TRP A 86 -4.02 -3.14 -11.52
CA TRP A 86 -2.61 -3.45 -11.75
C TRP A 86 -2.14 -2.69 -13.00
N LEU A 87 -1.07 -1.93 -12.85
CA LEU A 87 -0.43 -1.17 -13.91
C LEU A 87 0.97 -1.73 -14.15
N THR A 88 1.34 -1.90 -15.42
CA THR A 88 2.70 -2.23 -15.80
C THR A 88 3.45 -0.95 -16.10
N VAL A 89 4.61 -0.75 -15.47
CA VAL A 89 5.53 0.33 -15.79
C VAL A 89 6.70 -0.26 -16.55
N GLU A 90 6.89 0.18 -17.79
CA GLU A 90 7.95 -0.30 -18.68
C GLU A 90 9.35 0.05 -18.13
N PRO A 91 10.42 -0.62 -18.60
CA PRO A 91 11.78 -0.36 -18.14
C PRO A 91 12.18 1.10 -18.33
N LEU A 92 12.77 1.71 -17.29
CA LEU A 92 13.24 3.11 -17.32
C LEU A 92 12.15 4.13 -17.66
N ASP A 93 10.88 3.78 -17.43
CA ASP A 93 9.71 4.61 -17.71
C ASP A 93 9.01 5.04 -16.42
N SER A 94 7.99 5.90 -16.56
CA SER A 94 7.22 6.43 -15.46
C SER A 94 5.74 6.58 -15.79
N ILE A 95 4.90 6.50 -14.75
CA ILE A 95 3.46 6.78 -14.84
C ILE A 95 3.07 7.83 -13.81
N ILE A 96 2.19 8.76 -14.17
CA ILE A 96 1.63 9.75 -13.24
C ILE A 96 0.37 9.17 -12.65
N LEU A 97 0.22 9.13 -11.33
CA LEU A 97 -0.98 8.59 -10.69
C LEU A 97 -2.16 9.58 -10.73
N GLU A 98 -2.99 9.44 -11.75
CA GLU A 98 -4.22 10.21 -11.94
C GLU A 98 -5.46 9.32 -11.81
N PRO A 99 -6.63 9.86 -11.39
CA PRO A 99 -7.82 9.04 -11.19
C PRO A 99 -8.30 8.38 -12.49
N SER A 100 -8.11 9.06 -13.62
CA SER A 100 -8.44 8.57 -14.97
C SER A 100 -7.73 7.27 -15.34
N LEU A 101 -6.56 6.96 -14.78
CA LEU A 101 -5.84 5.70 -15.03
C LEU A 101 -6.51 4.48 -14.40
N LEU A 102 -7.34 4.71 -13.39
CA LEU A 102 -8.05 3.67 -12.65
C LEU A 102 -9.47 3.45 -13.19
N GLU A 103 -9.94 4.32 -14.07
CA GLU A 103 -11.20 4.19 -14.81
C GLU A 103 -10.98 3.30 -16.06
N GLU A 104 -12.00 2.54 -16.45
CA GLU A 104 -11.96 1.65 -17.65
C GLU A 104 -12.13 2.42 -18.95
#